data_AF-A0A1I1KFQ0-F1
#
_entry.id   AF-A0A1I1KFQ0-F1
#
_cell.length_a   1.000
_cell.length_b   1.000
_cell.length_c   1.000
_cell.angle_alpha   90.00
_cell.angle_beta   90.00
_cell.angle_gamma   90.00
#
_symmetry.space_group_name_H-M   'P 1'
#
loop_
_entity.id
_entity.type
_entity.pdbx_description
1 polymer ?
#
loop_
_entity_poly.entity_id
_entity_poly.type
_entity_poly.pdbx_seq_one_letter_code
_entity_poly.pdbx_strand_id
1 'polypeptide(L)'
;MKGKKLIGLSIPVVMMLLSGCGVESKTSKETKTEVKEKDIQKIKISAENYPQYVVDLGEELDKEFKGFADIATGYYNGKKTNQDVLDGIERFDKVTDKFLVIDPPSEYVDQQKVIEKAMVKYKKAFSLIKDVRTGKKSSPKEDGKTAYQLTEEGDEYWGVVHKELKNELTHSK
;
A
#
# COMPACT_ATOMS: atom_id res chain seq x y z
N MET A 1 22.94 -13.79 12.18
CA MET A 1 22.16 -12.99 13.16
C MET A 1 20.72 -12.99 12.73
N LYS A 2 19.77 -13.22 13.66
CA LYS A 2 18.34 -13.36 13.41
C LYS A 2 17.75 -12.00 13.02
N GLY A 3 17.63 -11.75 11.71
CA GLY A 3 16.93 -10.58 11.17
C GLY A 3 15.50 -10.59 11.66
N LYS A 4 15.17 -9.59 12.48
CA LYS A 4 13.86 -9.47 13.13
C LYS A 4 12.79 -9.31 12.06
N LYS A 5 11.76 -10.15 12.14
CA LYS A 5 10.56 -10.13 11.30
C LYS A 5 9.99 -8.71 11.26
N LEU A 6 9.91 -8.11 10.07
CA LEU A 6 9.30 -6.80 9.85
C LEU A 6 8.10 -6.83 8.87
N ILE A 7 7.62 -8.01 8.47
CA ILE A 7 6.37 -8.17 7.70
C ILE A 7 5.17 -8.27 8.67
N GLY A 8 5.04 -7.36 9.63
CA GLY A 8 4.09 -7.58 10.73
C GLY A 8 3.79 -6.39 11.61
N LEU A 9 3.87 -5.17 11.08
CA LEU A 9 3.38 -4.00 11.79
C LEU A 9 2.40 -3.26 10.88
N SER A 10 1.10 -3.32 11.23
CA SER A 10 0.12 -2.21 11.14
C SER A 10 -1.36 -2.62 10.88
N ILE A 11 -1.69 -3.90 11.04
CA ILE A 11 -3.06 -4.45 10.97
C ILE A 11 -4.15 -3.66 11.75
N PRO A 12 -3.94 -3.12 12.97
CA PRO A 12 -5.01 -2.42 13.70
C PRO A 12 -5.35 -1.02 13.15
N VAL A 13 -4.44 -0.43 12.36
CA VAL A 13 -4.38 1.02 12.19
C VAL A 13 -5.28 1.53 11.05
N VAL A 14 -5.40 0.74 9.98
CA VAL A 14 -6.38 0.97 8.91
C VAL A 14 -7.81 0.91 9.47
N MET A 15 -8.07 -0.01 10.41
CA MET A 15 -9.37 -0.16 11.05
C MET A 15 -9.68 1.02 11.99
N MET A 16 -8.69 1.55 12.72
CA MET A 16 -8.86 2.71 13.61
C MET A 16 -9.29 3.97 12.86
N LEU A 17 -8.74 4.21 11.66
CA LEU A 17 -9.12 5.37 10.85
C LEU A 17 -10.53 5.29 10.27
N LEU A 18 -11.14 4.12 10.26
CA LEU A 18 -12.45 3.89 9.65
C LEU A 18 -13.55 3.63 10.69
N SER A 19 -13.15 3.52 11.96
CA SER A 19 -14.02 3.36 13.14
C SER A 19 -14.35 4.71 13.80
N GLY A 20 -15.00 5.62 13.07
CA GLY A 20 -15.54 6.87 13.61
C GLY A 20 -16.96 6.70 14.17
N CYS A 21 -17.19 7.15 15.40
CA CYS A 21 -18.47 7.09 16.12
C CYS A 21 -19.60 7.83 15.38
N GLY A 22 -20.69 7.11 15.08
CA GLY A 22 -22.07 7.61 14.92
C GLY A 22 -22.38 8.53 13.74
N VAL A 23 -22.84 7.97 12.62
CA VAL A 23 -23.93 8.51 11.78
C VAL A 23 -24.60 7.34 11.06
N GLU A 24 -25.93 7.33 11.10
CA GLU A 24 -26.80 6.28 10.57
C GLU A 24 -26.62 6.01 9.07
N SER A 25 -26.68 4.71 8.77
CA SER A 25 -26.63 4.06 7.47
C SER A 25 -27.78 4.41 6.53
N LYS A 26 -27.46 4.67 5.25
CA LYS A 26 -28.38 4.41 4.12
C LYS A 26 -27.65 3.77 2.93
N THR A 27 -28.36 2.82 2.32
CA THR A 27 -27.85 1.74 1.46
C THR A 27 -27.64 2.11 -0.02
N SER A 28 -26.83 1.28 -0.67
CA SER A 28 -26.76 0.91 -2.09
C SER A 28 -26.23 1.89 -3.16
N LYS A 29 -25.19 1.44 -3.87
CA LYS A 29 -25.21 0.94 -5.27
C LYS A 29 -23.77 0.95 -5.81
N GLU A 30 -23.33 -0.17 -6.36
CA GLU A 30 -22.05 -0.37 -7.07
C GLU A 30 -21.80 0.72 -8.12
N THR A 31 -20.56 1.19 -8.21
CA THR A 31 -20.06 1.84 -9.44
C THR A 31 -18.61 1.46 -9.64
N LYS A 32 -18.39 0.67 -10.69
CA LYS A 32 -17.10 0.24 -11.21
C LYS A 32 -16.40 1.48 -11.77
N THR A 33 -15.34 1.94 -11.10
CA THR A 33 -14.54 3.07 -11.61
C THR A 33 -13.47 2.52 -12.53
N GLU A 34 -13.62 2.80 -13.82
CA GLU A 34 -12.63 2.59 -14.87
C GLU A 34 -11.52 3.65 -14.70
N VAL A 35 -10.32 3.19 -14.37
CA VAL A 35 -9.14 4.05 -14.23
C VAL A 35 -8.63 4.36 -15.64
N LYS A 36 -8.75 5.62 -16.07
CA LYS A 36 -8.09 6.12 -17.28
C LYS A 36 -6.56 6.07 -17.07
N GLU A 37 -5.89 5.18 -17.79
CA GLU A 37 -4.43 5.19 -17.94
C GLU A 37 -4.01 6.52 -18.57
N LYS A 38 -3.31 7.35 -17.79
CA LYS A 38 -2.42 8.36 -18.36
C LYS A 38 -1.21 7.63 -18.90
N ASP A 39 -0.65 8.12 -20.01
CA ASP A 39 0.62 7.65 -20.58
C ASP A 39 1.74 7.90 -19.56
N ILE A 40 1.97 6.92 -18.69
CA ILE A 40 3.01 6.99 -17.66
C ILE A 40 4.25 6.36 -18.27
N GLN A 41 5.32 7.14 -18.39
CA GLN A 41 6.61 6.66 -18.90
C GLN A 41 7.15 5.57 -17.97
N LYS A 42 7.28 4.35 -18.49
CA LYS A 42 7.88 3.25 -17.74
C LYS A 42 9.39 3.43 -17.60
N ILE A 43 9.94 3.04 -16.45
CA ILE A 43 11.37 3.05 -16.17
C ILE A 43 11.97 1.67 -16.46
N LYS A 44 13.03 1.61 -17.27
CA LYS A 44 13.75 0.36 -17.55
C LYS A 44 14.86 0.17 -16.54
N ILE A 45 14.99 -1.06 -16.05
CA ILE A 45 16.01 -1.43 -15.07
C ILE A 45 16.77 -2.66 -15.60
N SER A 46 18.09 -2.68 -15.46
CA SER A 46 18.88 -3.86 -15.83
C SER A 46 18.62 -5.01 -14.86
N ALA A 47 18.78 -6.25 -15.33
CA ALA A 47 18.62 -7.45 -14.50
C ALA A 47 19.49 -7.39 -13.23
N GLU A 48 20.76 -6.98 -13.36
CA GLU A 48 21.70 -6.84 -12.24
C GLU A 48 21.22 -5.87 -11.15
N ASN A 49 20.59 -4.75 -11.54
CA ASN A 49 20.17 -3.72 -10.59
C ASN A 49 18.75 -3.92 -10.07
N TYR A 50 17.94 -4.75 -10.73
CA TYR A 50 16.53 -4.90 -10.43
C TYR A 50 16.27 -5.37 -8.99
N PRO A 51 16.93 -6.42 -8.45
CA PRO A 51 16.67 -6.86 -7.08
C PRO A 51 16.97 -5.78 -6.05
N GLN A 52 18.12 -5.09 -6.17
CA GLN A 52 18.48 -4.02 -5.24
C GLN A 52 17.50 -2.85 -5.34
N TYR A 53 17.15 -2.43 -6.55
CA TYR A 53 16.21 -1.32 -6.76
C TYR A 53 14.84 -1.59 -6.13
N VAL A 54 14.29 -2.79 -6.32
CA VAL A 54 13.00 -3.17 -5.75
C VAL A 54 13.07 -3.29 -4.23
N VAL A 55 14.19 -3.79 -3.69
CA VAL A 55 14.40 -3.86 -2.23
C VAL A 55 14.49 -2.45 -1.63
N ASP A 56 15.20 -1.52 -2.26
CA ASP A 56 15.30 -0.12 -1.82
C ASP A 56 13.93 0.57 -1.83
N LEU A 57 13.15 0.39 -2.90
CA LEU A 57 11.75 0.85 -2.92
C LEU A 57 10.90 0.19 -1.83
N GLY A 58 11.19 -1.07 -1.50
CA GLY A 58 10.58 -1.78 -0.38
C GLY A 58 10.83 -1.11 0.96
N GLU A 59 12.03 -0.60 1.18
CA GLU A 59 12.37 0.16 2.40
C GLU A 59 11.65 1.51 2.45
N GLU A 60 11.50 2.19 1.30
CA GLU A 60 10.67 3.39 1.21
C GLU A 60 9.21 3.09 1.54
N LEU A 61 8.67 1.98 1.02
CA LEU A 61 7.29 1.56 1.29
C LEU A 61 7.07 1.27 2.78
N ASP A 62 7.99 0.52 3.40
CA ASP A 62 7.96 0.22 4.85
C ASP A 62 7.99 1.51 5.69
N LYS A 63 8.72 2.54 5.24
CA LYS A 63 8.77 3.84 5.90
C LYS A 63 7.44 4.56 5.81
N GLU A 64 6.79 4.57 4.64
CA GLU A 64 5.48 5.21 4.49
C GLU A 64 4.38 4.46 5.25
N PHE A 65 4.41 3.12 5.32
CA PHE A 65 3.51 2.37 6.20
C PHE A 65 3.65 2.77 7.67
N LYS A 66 4.90 2.85 8.18
CA LYS A 66 5.16 3.31 9.56
C LYS A 66 4.68 4.73 9.79
N GLY A 67 5.01 5.65 8.87
CA GLY A 67 4.58 7.05 8.96
C GLY A 67 3.07 7.20 8.92
N PHE A 68 2.38 6.40 8.11
CA PHE A 68 0.92 6.37 8.08
C PHE A 68 0.34 5.82 9.39
N ALA A 69 0.96 4.79 9.97
CA ALA A 69 0.54 4.24 11.25
C ALA A 69 0.64 5.28 12.39
N ASP A 70 1.69 6.09 12.40
CA ASP A 70 1.87 7.21 13.34
C ASP A 70 0.81 8.29 13.14
N ILE A 71 0.51 8.65 11.89
CA ILE A 71 -0.55 9.61 11.55
C ILE A 71 -1.90 9.13 12.05
N ALA A 72 -2.22 7.87 11.82
CA ALA A 72 -3.49 7.28 12.22
C ALA A 72 -3.65 7.20 13.75
N THR A 73 -2.60 6.81 14.45
CA THR A 73 -2.56 6.86 15.93
C THR A 73 -2.74 8.29 16.43
N GLY A 74 -2.04 9.25 15.80
CA GLY A 74 -2.18 10.68 16.06
C GLY A 74 -3.58 11.22 15.76
N TYR A 75 -4.25 10.68 14.76
CA TYR A 75 -5.61 11.09 14.41
C TYR A 75 -6.58 10.64 15.50
N TYR A 76 -6.49 9.37 15.91
CA TYR A 76 -7.37 8.79 16.92
C TYR A 76 -7.23 9.48 18.30
N ASN A 77 -6.02 9.95 18.64
CA ASN A 77 -5.79 10.68 19.88
C ASN A 77 -5.94 12.21 19.76
N GLY A 78 -6.44 12.71 18.63
CA GLY A 78 -6.72 14.13 18.40
C GLY A 78 -5.49 15.01 18.12
N LYS A 79 -4.30 14.44 17.93
CA LYS A 79 -3.05 15.17 17.61
C LYS A 79 -2.81 15.37 16.11
N LYS A 80 -3.54 14.65 15.25
CA LYS A 80 -3.48 14.77 13.79
C LYS A 80 -4.86 15.05 13.22
N THR A 81 -4.86 15.70 12.08
CA THR A 81 -6.05 16.17 11.38
C THR A 81 -6.45 15.21 10.27
N ASN A 82 -7.65 15.43 9.71
CA ASN A 82 -8.06 14.72 8.50
C ASN A 82 -7.10 15.00 7.32
N GLN A 83 -6.55 16.22 7.24
CA GLN A 83 -5.59 16.58 6.20
C GLN A 83 -4.29 15.78 6.34
N ASP A 84 -3.77 15.58 7.56
CA ASP A 84 -2.58 14.75 7.78
C ASP A 84 -2.78 13.32 7.25
N VAL A 85 -3.98 12.76 7.40
CA VAL A 85 -4.34 11.43 6.87
C VAL A 85 -4.31 11.43 5.35
N LEU A 86 -4.91 12.44 4.70
CA LEU A 86 -4.93 12.58 3.25
C LEU A 86 -3.51 12.75 2.68
N ASP A 87 -2.68 13.58 3.30
CA ASP A 87 -1.28 13.78 2.92
C ASP A 87 -0.46 12.48 3.08
N GLY A 88 -0.76 11.69 4.11
CA GLY A 88 -0.18 10.36 4.32
C GLY A 88 -0.53 9.39 3.19
N ILE A 89 -1.78 9.37 2.76
CA ILE A 89 -2.24 8.57 1.61
C ILE A 89 -1.50 9.00 0.33
N GLU A 90 -1.34 10.31 0.09
CA GLU A 90 -0.64 10.79 -1.11
C GLU A 90 0.85 10.41 -1.13
N ARG A 91 1.54 10.43 0.02
CA ARG A 91 2.93 9.96 0.09
C ARG A 91 3.03 8.46 -0.17
N PHE A 92 2.10 7.69 0.38
CA PHE A 92 2.01 6.26 0.14
C PHE A 92 1.77 5.96 -1.35
N ASP A 93 0.79 6.62 -1.98
CA ASP A 93 0.48 6.49 -3.40
C ASP A 93 1.72 6.76 -4.27
N LYS A 94 2.47 7.83 -3.97
CA LYS A 94 3.71 8.16 -4.70
C LYS A 94 4.75 7.04 -4.67
N VAL A 95 4.92 6.33 -3.55
CA VAL A 95 5.86 5.20 -3.47
C VAL A 95 5.30 4.01 -4.24
N THR A 96 4.02 3.67 -4.09
CA THR A 96 3.40 2.58 -4.87
C THR A 96 3.46 2.81 -6.37
N ASP A 97 3.32 4.06 -6.83
CA ASP A 97 3.43 4.41 -8.24
C ASP A 97 4.81 4.12 -8.81
N LYS A 98 5.89 4.29 -8.01
CA LYS A 98 7.26 3.95 -8.45
C LYS A 98 7.41 2.47 -8.83
N PHE A 99 6.71 1.57 -8.14
CA PHE A 99 6.70 0.15 -8.48
C PHE A 99 5.93 -0.13 -9.76
N LEU A 100 4.77 0.53 -9.94
CA LEU A 100 3.86 0.27 -11.07
C LEU A 100 4.40 0.75 -12.42
N VAL A 101 5.41 1.62 -12.41
CA VAL A 101 6.05 2.15 -13.63
C VAL A 101 7.29 1.36 -14.04
N ILE A 102 7.69 0.33 -13.30
CA ILE A 102 8.85 -0.48 -13.66
C ILE A 102 8.52 -1.30 -14.91
N ASP A 103 9.37 -1.17 -15.93
CA ASP A 103 9.48 -2.10 -17.05
C ASP A 103 10.55 -3.14 -16.70
N PRO A 104 10.15 -4.34 -16.23
CA PRO A 104 11.10 -5.28 -15.65
C PRO A 104 11.93 -5.96 -16.74
N PRO A 105 13.18 -6.34 -16.43
CA PRO A 105 13.95 -7.25 -17.26
C PRO A 105 13.23 -8.61 -17.38
N SER A 106 13.46 -9.34 -18.47
CA SER A 106 12.73 -10.57 -18.81
C SER A 106 12.71 -11.62 -17.71
N GLU A 107 13.79 -11.69 -16.92
CA GLU A 107 13.98 -12.64 -15.82
C GLU A 107 13.10 -12.33 -14.59
N TYR A 108 12.56 -11.11 -14.48
CA TYR A 108 11.80 -10.64 -13.32
C TYR A 108 10.36 -10.26 -13.64
N VAL A 109 9.87 -10.57 -14.84
CA VAL A 109 8.51 -10.23 -15.29
C VAL A 109 7.45 -10.80 -14.34
N ASP A 110 7.62 -12.03 -13.86
CA ASP A 110 6.62 -12.67 -13.02
C ASP A 110 6.66 -12.14 -11.57
N GLN A 111 7.85 -11.86 -11.03
CA GLN A 111 8.04 -11.17 -9.77
C GLN A 111 7.40 -9.77 -9.82
N GLN A 112 7.65 -9.01 -10.89
CA GLN A 112 7.06 -7.69 -11.08
C GLN A 112 5.53 -7.74 -11.14
N LYS A 113 4.92 -8.72 -11.82
CA LYS A 113 3.45 -8.89 -11.79
C LYS A 113 2.90 -9.15 -10.39
N VAL A 114 3.63 -9.87 -9.55
CA VAL A 114 3.22 -10.11 -8.16
C VAL A 114 3.35 -8.83 -7.32
N ILE A 115 4.41 -8.04 -7.54
CA ILE A 115 4.57 -6.71 -6.93
C ILE A 115 3.41 -5.79 -7.34
N GLU A 116 3.08 -5.72 -8.64
CA GLU A 116 1.96 -4.92 -9.14
C GLU A 116 0.63 -5.29 -8.48
N LYS A 117 0.37 -6.60 -8.30
CA LYS A 117 -0.81 -7.06 -7.56
C LYS A 117 -0.82 -6.53 -6.13
N ALA A 118 0.31 -6.62 -5.41
CA ALA A 118 0.43 -6.07 -4.06
C ALA A 118 0.13 -4.56 -4.03
N MET A 119 0.77 -3.78 -4.91
CA MET A 119 0.60 -2.33 -4.97
C MET A 119 -0.84 -1.93 -5.29
N VAL A 120 -1.50 -2.61 -6.24
CA VAL A 120 -2.90 -2.36 -6.56
C VAL A 120 -3.82 -2.64 -5.36
N LYS A 121 -3.52 -3.66 -4.54
CA LYS A 121 -4.28 -3.95 -3.32
C LYS A 121 -4.13 -2.85 -2.29
N TYR A 122 -2.90 -2.40 -2.02
CA TYR A 122 -2.66 -1.29 -1.11
C TYR A 122 -3.32 0.01 -1.57
N LYS A 123 -3.19 0.38 -2.85
CA LYS A 123 -3.84 1.59 -3.40
C LYS A 123 -5.36 1.55 -3.23
N LYS A 124 -5.99 0.38 -3.44
CA LYS A 124 -7.42 0.20 -3.19
C LYS A 124 -7.77 0.37 -1.71
N ALA A 125 -6.99 -0.22 -0.80
CA ALA A 125 -7.19 -0.06 0.64
C ALA A 125 -7.12 1.42 1.06
N PHE A 126 -6.11 2.14 0.61
CA PHE A 126 -5.92 3.55 0.96
C PHE A 126 -6.93 4.48 0.28
N SER A 127 -7.43 4.12 -0.91
CA SER A 127 -8.56 4.80 -1.55
C SER A 127 -9.84 4.72 -0.71
N LEU A 128 -10.14 3.57 -0.09
CA LEU A 128 -11.30 3.43 0.79
C LEU A 128 -11.19 4.35 2.01
N ILE A 129 -9.99 4.48 2.58
CA ILE A 129 -9.73 5.44 3.66
C ILE A 129 -9.99 6.87 3.17
N LYS A 130 -9.46 7.23 1.99
CA LYS A 130 -9.66 8.54 1.36
C LYS A 130 -11.13 8.86 1.11
N ASP A 131 -11.90 7.91 0.63
CA ASP A 131 -13.32 8.10 0.32
C ASP A 131 -14.12 8.40 1.60
N VAL A 132 -13.89 7.63 2.67
CA VAL A 132 -14.48 7.90 4.00
C VAL A 132 -14.08 9.29 4.51
N ARG A 133 -12.82 9.69 4.36
CA ARG A 133 -12.31 10.99 4.83
C ARG A 133 -12.80 12.18 4.03
N THR A 134 -13.21 11.97 2.79
CA THR A 134 -13.72 13.03 1.90
C THR A 134 -15.25 13.02 1.81
N GLY A 135 -15.93 12.13 2.55
CA GLY A 135 -17.39 12.02 2.54
C GLY A 135 -17.95 11.49 1.21
N LYS A 136 -17.12 10.86 0.37
CA LYS A 136 -17.59 10.17 -0.83
C LYS A 136 -18.20 8.84 -0.41
N LYS A 137 -19.50 8.66 -0.72
CA LYS A 137 -20.31 7.42 -0.59
C LYS A 137 -19.55 6.25 0.04
N SER A 138 -19.50 6.23 1.37
CA SER A 138 -18.72 5.27 2.13
C SER A 138 -19.57 4.58 3.21
N SER A 139 -19.30 3.31 3.48
CA SER A 139 -19.75 2.60 4.69
C SER A 139 -18.52 2.42 5.59
N PRO A 140 -18.21 3.36 6.50
CA PRO A 140 -16.90 3.39 7.18
C PRO A 140 -16.52 2.06 7.84
N LYS A 141 -17.49 1.35 8.41
CA LYS A 141 -17.26 0.03 9.02
C LYS A 141 -16.91 -1.05 8.00
N GLU A 142 -17.67 -1.15 6.91
CA GLU A 142 -17.43 -2.16 5.87
C GLU A 142 -16.17 -1.81 5.06
N ASP A 143 -16.01 -0.55 4.69
CA ASP A 143 -14.82 -0.03 4.01
C ASP A 143 -13.58 -0.23 4.89
N GLY A 144 -13.72 -0.11 6.21
CA GLY A 144 -12.70 -0.45 7.21
C GLY A 144 -12.24 -1.90 7.11
N LYS A 145 -13.21 -2.82 7.10
CA LYS A 145 -12.94 -4.26 6.97
C LYS A 145 -12.34 -4.59 5.61
N THR A 146 -12.85 -4.01 4.53
CA THR A 146 -12.34 -4.24 3.17
C THR A 146 -10.93 -3.67 2.99
N ALA A 147 -10.67 -2.46 3.48
CA ALA A 147 -9.32 -1.87 3.44
C ALA A 147 -8.31 -2.71 4.23
N TYR A 148 -8.73 -3.24 5.38
CA TYR A 148 -7.94 -4.18 6.16
C TYR A 148 -7.59 -5.45 5.37
N GLN A 149 -8.60 -6.14 4.82
CA GLN A 149 -8.41 -7.36 4.02
C GLN A 149 -7.51 -7.11 2.79
N LEU A 150 -7.72 -6.00 2.09
CA LEU A 150 -6.89 -5.62 0.95
C LEU A 150 -5.43 -5.37 1.36
N THR A 151 -5.19 -4.83 2.55
CA THR A 151 -3.83 -4.65 3.07
C THR A 151 -3.18 -6.01 3.36
N GLU A 152 -3.90 -6.92 4.03
CA GLU A 152 -3.40 -8.28 4.28
C GLU A 152 -3.10 -9.05 2.99
N GLU A 153 -4.00 -9.02 2.01
CA GLU A 153 -3.77 -9.64 0.70
C GLU A 153 -2.56 -9.01 -0.02
N GLY A 154 -2.36 -7.70 0.12
CA GLY A 154 -1.18 -7.02 -0.40
C GLY A 154 0.11 -7.53 0.25
N ASP A 155 0.10 -7.70 1.57
CA ASP A 155 1.22 -8.22 2.36
C ASP A 155 1.58 -9.66 1.96
N GLU A 156 0.58 -10.50 1.65
CA GLU A 156 0.80 -11.86 1.17
C GLU A 156 1.60 -11.87 -0.14
N TYR A 157 1.24 -11.03 -1.11
CA TYR A 157 1.97 -10.92 -2.38
C TYR A 157 3.35 -10.29 -2.20
N TRP A 158 3.43 -9.17 -1.49
CA TRP A 158 4.68 -8.42 -1.29
C TRP A 158 5.70 -9.22 -0.47
N GLY A 159 5.26 -9.86 0.61
CA GLY A 159 6.12 -10.61 1.51
C GLY A 159 6.84 -11.78 0.84
N VAL A 160 6.21 -12.42 -0.14
CA VAL A 160 6.84 -13.48 -0.96
C VAL A 160 7.99 -12.90 -1.77
N VAL A 161 7.71 -11.93 -2.65
CA VAL A 161 8.70 -11.40 -3.60
C VAL A 161 9.83 -10.66 -2.88
N HIS A 162 9.51 -9.86 -1.87
CA HIS A 162 10.51 -9.11 -1.11
C HIS A 162 11.52 -10.05 -0.41
N LYS A 163 11.05 -11.20 0.09
CA LYS A 163 11.93 -12.22 0.69
C LYS A 163 12.81 -12.87 -0.37
N GLU A 164 12.27 -13.21 -1.54
CA GLU A 164 13.02 -13.81 -2.64
C GLU A 164 14.14 -12.90 -3.12
N LEU A 165 13.83 -11.63 -3.41
CA LEU A 165 14.81 -10.64 -3.88
C LEU A 165 15.90 -10.36 -2.83
N LYS A 166 15.53 -10.29 -1.54
CA LYS A 166 16.52 -10.16 -0.46
C LYS A 166 17.43 -11.37 -0.37
N ASN A 167 16.90 -12.58 -0.53
CA ASN A 167 17.71 -13.79 -0.52
C ASN A 167 18.71 -13.78 -1.68
N GLU A 168 18.27 -13.42 -2.88
CA GLU A 168 19.13 -13.32 -4.07
C GLU A 168 20.31 -12.38 -3.84
N LEU A 169 20.07 -11.18 -3.32
CA LEU A 169 21.12 -10.20 -2.98
C LEU A 169 22.13 -10.71 -1.94
N THR A 170 21.71 -11.60 -1.05
CA THR A 170 22.58 -12.18 -0.01
C THR A 170 23.37 -13.41 -0.47
N HIS A 171 22.94 -14.09 -1.53
CA HIS A 171 23.60 -15.29 -2.06
C HIS A 171 24.42 -15.03 -3.34
N SER A 172 24.28 -13.85 -3.96
CA SER A 172 25.11 -13.39 -5.09
C SER A 172 26.46 -12.77 -4.69
N LYS A 173 26.88 -12.91 -3.42
CA LYS A 173 28.20 -12.47 -2.89
C LYS A 173 29.01 -13.68 -2.44
#